data_AF-A0A7W6FXL7-F1
#
_entry.id   AF-A0A7W6FXL7-F1
#
_cell.length_a   1.000
_cell.length_b   1.000
_cell.length_c   1.000
_cell.angle_alpha   90.00
_cell.angle_beta   90.00
_cell.angle_gamma   90.00
#
_symmetry.space_group_name_H-M   'P 1'
#
loop_
_entity.id
_entity.type
_entity.pdbx_description
1 polymer ?
#
loop_
_entity_poly.entity_id
_entity_poly.type
_entity_poly.pdbx_seq_one_letter_code
_entity_poly.pdbx_strand_id
1 'polypeptide(L)'
;MADDRLVGVEALTRVQVRPYRSPDAWFRDAYEVGLGPDLEIETLATALGGLDLFPTHMFLALNVSPDILLDQRFSPFLEGVDPKRLVLELTEHTAVDDYRPLMTALRPLRDRAPDWRSTTWGPDTPTCSTS
;
A
#
# COMPACT_ATOMS: atom_id res chain seq x y z
N MET A 1 1.74 -25.58 16.45
CA MET A 1 0.61 -25.49 15.51
C MET A 1 0.36 -24.02 15.28
N ALA A 2 0.64 -23.51 14.09
CA ALA A 2 0.31 -22.14 13.74
C ALA A 2 -1.21 -22.05 13.60
N ASP A 3 -1.82 -21.02 14.18
CA ASP A 3 -3.25 -20.76 14.10
C ASP A 3 -3.52 -20.12 12.72
N ASP A 4 -4.32 -20.76 11.85
CA ASP A 4 -4.71 -20.28 10.52
C ASP A 4 -5.74 -19.14 10.62
N ARG A 5 -5.44 -18.13 11.44
CA ARG A 5 -6.27 -16.94 11.55
C ARG A 5 -5.93 -15.99 10.43
N LEU A 6 -6.96 -15.58 9.69
CA LEU A 6 -6.86 -14.50 8.72
C LEU A 6 -6.52 -13.21 9.48
N VAL A 7 -5.30 -12.69 9.26
CA VAL A 7 -4.78 -11.51 9.96
C VAL A 7 -4.85 -10.23 9.12
N GLY A 8 -5.12 -10.33 7.82
CA GLY A 8 -5.18 -9.18 6.93
C GLY A 8 -5.59 -9.53 5.51
N VAL A 9 -5.77 -8.48 4.71
CA VAL A 9 -6.13 -8.54 3.28
C VAL A 9 -5.28 -7.57 2.48
N GLU A 10 -5.04 -7.87 1.22
CA GLU A 10 -4.33 -6.99 0.29
C GLU A 10 -5.32 -6.32 -0.66
N ALA A 11 -5.21 -5.01 -0.82
CA ALA A 11 -5.96 -4.26 -1.82
C ALA A 11 -5.27 -4.35 -3.18
N LEU A 12 -5.91 -5.04 -4.13
CA LEU A 12 -5.42 -5.19 -5.49
C LEU A 12 -6.32 -4.45 -6.48
N THR A 13 -5.72 -3.56 -7.25
CA THR A 13 -6.42 -2.84 -8.33
C THR A 13 -6.94 -3.83 -9.38
N ARG A 14 -8.16 -3.59 -9.86
CA ARG A 14 -8.81 -4.33 -10.95
C ARG A 14 -9.63 -3.36 -11.80
N VAL A 15 -9.27 -3.24 -13.08
CA VAL A 15 -10.02 -2.42 -14.05
C VAL A 15 -10.85 -3.34 -14.93
N GLN A 16 -12.18 -3.23 -14.84
CA GLN A 16 -13.13 -4.12 -15.52
C GLN A 16 -13.58 -3.57 -16.88
N VAL A 17 -12.63 -3.36 -17.79
CA VAL A 17 -12.89 -2.91 -19.18
C VAL A 17 -12.58 -4.05 -20.16
N ARG A 18 -13.28 -4.11 -21.30
CA ARG A 18 -13.02 -5.07 -22.38
C ARG A 18 -12.37 -4.36 -23.59
N PRO A 19 -11.31 -4.93 -24.21
CA PRO A 19 -10.60 -6.15 -23.78
C PRO A 19 -9.89 -5.97 -22.43
N TYR A 20 -9.78 -7.06 -21.67
CA TYR A 20 -9.12 -7.03 -20.36
C TYR A 20 -7.66 -6.62 -20.51
N ARG A 21 -7.19 -5.80 -19.56
CA ARG A 21 -5.80 -5.41 -19.39
C ARG A 21 -5.43 -5.59 -17.92
N SER A 22 -4.19 -5.99 -17.65
CA SER A 22 -3.68 -6.06 -16.28
C SER A 22 -3.61 -4.67 -15.64
N PRO A 23 -3.68 -4.57 -14.29
CA PRO A 23 -3.48 -3.31 -13.58
C PRO A 23 -2.15 -2.63 -13.95
N ASP A 24 -1.05 -3.38 -14.05
CA ASP A 24 0.27 -2.84 -14.42
C ASP A 24 0.25 -2.13 -15.78
N ALA A 25 -0.52 -2.66 -16.73
CA ALA A 25 -0.68 -2.03 -18.04
C ALA A 25 -1.51 -0.74 -17.97
N TRP A 26 -2.42 -0.61 -17.02
CA TRP A 26 -3.16 0.64 -16.80
C TRP A 26 -2.29 1.69 -16.10
N PHE A 27 -1.56 1.28 -15.06
CA PHE A 27 -0.64 2.17 -14.36
C PHE A 27 0.47 2.66 -15.28
N ARG A 28 1.13 1.77 -16.02
CA ARG A 28 2.18 2.18 -16.98
C ARG A 28 1.68 3.23 -17.96
N ASP A 29 0.55 2.98 -18.64
CA ASP A 29 -0.01 3.93 -19.59
C ASP A 29 -0.38 5.26 -18.91
N ALA A 30 -0.94 5.22 -17.70
CA ALA A 30 -1.26 6.42 -16.94
C ALA A 30 0.01 7.23 -16.63
N TYR A 31 1.10 6.58 -16.21
CA TYR A 31 2.38 7.24 -15.99
C TYR A 31 2.97 7.83 -17.28
N GLU A 32 2.88 7.12 -18.40
CA GLU A 32 3.35 7.61 -19.71
C GLU A 32 2.65 8.90 -20.16
N VAL A 33 1.38 9.09 -19.76
CA VAL A 33 0.60 10.29 -20.08
C VAL A 33 0.50 11.30 -18.93
N GLY A 34 1.23 11.08 -17.84
CA GLY A 34 1.25 11.99 -16.68
C GLY A 34 0.05 11.90 -15.73
N LEU A 35 -0.79 10.87 -15.85
CA LEU A 35 -1.94 10.59 -14.99
C LEU A 35 -1.67 9.49 -13.94
N GLY A 36 -0.44 8.97 -13.87
CA GLY A 36 -0.04 7.89 -12.96
C GLY A 36 -0.33 8.21 -11.49
N PRO A 37 0.17 9.36 -10.97
CA PRO A 37 -0.08 9.73 -9.57
C PRO A 37 -1.56 9.89 -9.22
N ASP A 38 -2.36 10.47 -10.13
CA ASP A 38 -3.80 10.62 -9.93
C ASP A 38 -4.49 9.26 -9.84
N LEU A 39 -4.14 8.33 -10.73
CA LEU A 39 -4.68 6.98 -10.70
C LEU A 39 -4.30 6.25 -9.41
N GLU A 40 -3.04 6.33 -8.97
CA GLU A 40 -2.63 5.70 -7.70
C GLU A 40 -3.39 6.27 -6.50
N ILE A 41 -3.49 7.59 -6.39
CA ILE A 41 -4.23 8.25 -5.31
C ILE A 41 -5.70 7.80 -5.27
N GLU A 42 -6.38 7.71 -6.42
CA GLU A 42 -7.76 7.22 -6.49
C GLU A 42 -7.87 5.75 -6.07
N THR A 43 -6.90 4.90 -6.42
CA THR A 43 -6.90 3.50 -5.98
C THR A 43 -6.68 3.35 -4.48
N LEU A 44 -5.81 4.18 -3.89
CA LEU A 44 -5.58 4.21 -2.43
C LEU A 44 -6.83 4.71 -1.69
N ALA A 45 -7.45 5.78 -2.19
CA ALA A 45 -8.70 6.31 -1.64
C ALA A 45 -9.81 5.23 -1.67
N THR A 46 -9.94 4.53 -2.79
CA THR A 46 -10.92 3.45 -2.97
C THR A 46 -10.67 2.31 -1.99
N ALA A 47 -9.42 1.87 -1.85
CA ALA A 47 -9.05 0.80 -0.93
C ALA A 47 -9.34 1.18 0.53
N LEU A 48 -8.95 2.39 0.95
CA LEU A 48 -9.19 2.90 2.30
C LEU A 48 -10.68 3.07 2.61
N GLY A 49 -11.49 3.48 1.64
CA GLY A 49 -12.94 3.53 1.77
C GLY A 49 -13.57 2.16 2.06
N GLY A 50 -12.88 1.08 1.73
CA GLY A 50 -13.29 -0.30 2.03
C GLY A 50 -12.77 -0.84 3.37
N LEU A 51 -11.96 -0.10 4.12
CA LEU A 51 -11.30 -0.60 5.33
C LEU A 51 -12.29 -1.07 6.40
N ASP A 52 -13.42 -0.39 6.53
CA ASP A 52 -14.46 -0.72 7.53
C ASP A 52 -15.34 -1.92 7.13
N LEU A 53 -15.14 -2.48 5.94
CA LEU A 53 -15.73 -3.76 5.55
C LEU A 53 -15.06 -4.96 6.23
N PHE A 54 -13.86 -4.75 6.80
CA PHE A 54 -13.08 -5.79 7.47
C PHE A 54 -13.12 -5.65 8.99
N PRO A 55 -13.07 -6.75 9.75
CA PRO A 55 -12.89 -6.73 11.20
C PRO A 55 -11.72 -5.85 11.66
N THR A 56 -11.85 -5.23 12.84
CA THR A 56 -10.85 -4.29 13.38
C THR A 56 -9.50 -4.93 13.72
N HIS A 57 -9.45 -6.25 13.88
CA HIS A 57 -8.22 -7.01 14.12
C HIS A 57 -7.43 -7.32 12.84
N MET A 58 -8.01 -7.04 11.66
CA MET A 58 -7.37 -7.27 10.37
C MET A 58 -6.72 -5.98 9.86
N PHE A 59 -5.54 -6.13 9.27
CA PHE A 59 -4.90 -5.05 8.51
C PHE A 59 -5.28 -5.10 7.03
N LEU A 60 -5.19 -3.93 6.37
CA LEU A 60 -5.27 -3.76 4.93
C LEU A 60 -3.87 -3.41 4.41
N ALA A 61 -3.33 -4.24 3.52
CA ALA A 61 -2.10 -3.95 2.79
C ALA A 61 -2.42 -3.12 1.54
N LEU A 62 -1.71 -2.00 1.38
CA LEU A 62 -1.83 -1.07 0.27
C LEU A 62 -0.52 -1.06 -0.51
N ASN A 63 -0.60 -1.33 -1.81
CA ASN A 63 0.50 -1.14 -2.74
C ASN A 63 0.68 0.36 -3.02
N VAL A 64 1.86 0.92 -2.77
CA VAL A 64 2.16 2.34 -2.95
C VAL A 64 3.50 2.48 -3.67
N SER A 65 3.56 3.34 -4.70
CA SER A 65 4.85 3.70 -5.29
C SER A 65 5.63 4.66 -4.38
N PRO A 66 6.97 4.67 -4.47
CA PRO A 66 7.80 5.66 -3.80
C PRO A 66 7.40 7.11 -4.07
N ASP A 67 7.00 7.42 -5.31
CA ASP A 67 6.61 8.76 -5.72
C ASP A 67 5.35 9.23 -4.98
N ILE A 68 4.39 8.33 -4.77
CA ILE A 68 3.17 8.65 -4.01
C ILE A 68 3.46 8.85 -2.54
N LEU A 69 4.40 8.11 -1.93
CA LEU A 69 4.77 8.38 -0.53
C LEU A 69 5.32 9.80 -0.31
N LEU A 70 5.89 10.42 -1.35
CA LEU A 70 6.40 11.79 -1.31
C LEU A 70 5.35 12.83 -1.76
N ASP A 71 4.21 12.38 -2.30
CA ASP A 71 3.11 13.24 -2.72
C ASP A 71 2.39 13.80 -1.48
N GLN A 72 2.14 15.12 -1.48
CA GLN A 72 1.46 15.81 -0.37
C GLN A 72 0.02 15.30 -0.17
N ARG A 73 -0.59 14.74 -1.22
CA ARG A 73 -1.92 14.14 -1.18
C ARG A 73 -1.95 12.82 -0.43
N PHE A 74 -0.79 12.17 -0.20
CA PHE A 74 -0.73 10.91 0.51
C PHE A 74 -0.95 11.05 2.02
N SER A 75 -0.35 12.07 2.64
CA SER A 75 -0.41 12.25 4.11
C SER A 75 -1.84 12.33 4.68
N PRO A 76 -2.80 13.03 4.06
CA PRO A 76 -4.19 13.05 4.49
C PRO A 76 -4.88 11.67 4.58
N PHE A 77 -4.49 10.68 3.77
CA PHE A 77 -5.05 9.33 3.86
C PHE A 77 -4.71 8.61 5.15
N LEU A 78 -3.64 9.04 5.82
CA LEU A 78 -3.17 8.49 7.08
C LEU A 78 -3.82 9.19 8.27
N GLU A 79 -4.50 10.31 8.05
CA GLU A 79 -5.26 11.04 9.06
C GLU A 79 -6.58 10.31 9.30
N GLY A 80 -6.88 9.99 10.56
CA GLY A 80 -8.13 9.32 10.95
C GLY A 80 -8.13 7.79 10.84
N VAL A 81 -7.15 7.18 10.17
CA VAL A 81 -7.00 5.71 10.16
C VAL A 81 -6.10 5.24 11.32
N ASP A 82 -6.49 4.16 11.99
CA ASP A 82 -5.61 3.47 12.94
C ASP A 82 -4.43 2.85 12.16
N PRO A 83 -3.19 3.31 12.37
CA PRO A 83 -2.05 2.81 11.60
C PRO A 83 -1.76 1.33 11.82
N LYS A 84 -2.28 0.71 12.90
CA LYS A 84 -2.18 -0.75 13.12
C LYS A 84 -3.01 -1.55 12.13
N ARG A 85 -4.00 -0.92 11.49
CA ARG A 85 -4.84 -1.51 10.47
C ARG A 85 -4.29 -1.33 9.06
N LEU A 86 -3.12 -0.71 8.89
CA LEU A 86 -2.51 -0.46 7.58
C LEU A 86 -1.12 -1.07 7.48
N VAL A 87 -0.85 -1.69 6.34
CA VAL A 87 0.48 -2.09 5.88
C VAL A 87 0.72 -1.38 4.54
N LEU A 88 1.85 -0.71 4.38
CA LEU A 88 2.22 -0.13 3.08
C LEU A 88 3.28 -1.01 2.44
N GLU A 89 2.99 -1.45 1.22
CA GLU A 89 3.87 -2.27 0.39
C GLU A 89 4.43 -1.38 -0.71
N LEU A 90 5.75 -1.20 -0.71
CA LEU A 90 6.40 -0.42 -1.75
C LEU A 90 6.48 -1.22 -3.03
N THR A 91 5.91 -0.70 -4.11
CA THR A 91 6.06 -1.35 -5.42
C THR A 91 7.47 -1.13 -5.97
N GLU A 92 8.09 -2.19 -6.50
CA GLU A 92 9.49 -2.18 -6.98
C GLU A 92 9.67 -1.54 -8.37
N HIS A 93 8.61 -0.93 -8.92
CA HIS A 93 8.61 -0.44 -10.30
C HIS A 93 9.56 0.75 -10.54
N THR A 94 10.05 1.38 -9.49
CA THR A 94 11.03 2.47 -9.57
C THR A 94 12.13 2.20 -8.56
N ALA A 95 13.37 1.96 -9.05
CA ALA A 95 14.53 1.89 -8.17
C ALA A 95 14.67 3.24 -7.45
N VAL A 96 14.46 3.23 -6.14
CA VAL A 96 14.67 4.42 -5.33
C VAL A 96 16.16 4.55 -5.08
N ASP A 97 16.81 5.49 -5.76
CA ASP A 97 18.24 5.77 -5.57
C ASP A 97 18.54 6.27 -4.15
N ASP A 98 17.55 6.86 -3.47
CA ASP A 98 17.66 7.35 -2.10
C ASP A 98 16.38 7.10 -1.27
N TYR A 99 16.45 6.17 -0.32
CA TYR A 99 15.35 5.82 0.58
C TYR A 99 15.16 6.81 1.75
N ARG A 100 16.08 7.75 1.99
CA ARG A 100 16.02 8.68 3.14
C ARG A 100 14.77 9.58 3.12
N PRO A 101 14.34 10.15 1.98
CA PRO A 101 13.10 10.91 1.90
C PRO A 101 11.87 10.06 2.24
N LEU A 102 11.83 8.80 1.77
CA LEU A 102 10.74 7.87 2.07
C LEU A 102 10.67 7.57 3.57
N MET A 103 11.81 7.26 4.19
CA MET A 103 11.86 7.02 5.65
C MET A 103 11.43 8.25 6.44
N THR A 104 11.69 9.46 5.93
CA THR A 104 11.23 10.71 6.53
C THR A 104 9.73 10.90 6.38
N ALA A 105 9.18 10.62 5.20
CA ALA A 105 7.74 10.67 4.94
C ALA A 105 6.95 9.65 5.75
N LEU A 106 7.53 8.47 6.02
CA LEU A 106 6.91 7.39 6.80
C LEU A 106 7.05 7.56 8.33
N ARG A 107 7.93 8.47 8.80
CA ARG A 107 8.15 8.67 10.25
C ARG A 107 6.87 8.97 11.05
N PRO A 108 5.94 9.83 10.59
CA PRO A 108 4.70 10.09 11.32
C PRO A 108 3.83 8.83 11.54
N LEU A 109 3.87 7.87 10.61
CA LEU A 109 3.20 6.58 10.79
C LEU A 109 3.85 5.74 11.87
N ARG A 110 5.19 5.65 11.82
CA ARG A 110 5.98 4.90 12.80
C ARG A 110 5.85 5.46 14.21
N ASP A 111 5.79 6.78 14.36
CA ASP A 111 5.63 7.44 15.67
C ASP A 111 4.24 7.15 16.29
N ARG A 112 3.20 7.01 15.45
CA ARG A 112 1.82 6.68 15.88
C ARG A 112 1.61 5.17 16.08
N ALA A 113 2.38 4.34 15.40
CA ALA A 113 2.36 2.88 15.52
C ALA A 113 3.78 2.32 15.49
N PRO A 114 4.42 2.14 16.67
CA PRO A 114 5.77 1.60 16.78
C PRO A 114 5.91 0.19 16.19
N ASP A 115 4.82 -0.57 16.15
CA ASP A 115 4.73 -1.92 15.57
C ASP A 115 4.27 -1.93 14.10
N TRP A 116 4.20 -0.76 13.44
CA TRP A 116 3.80 -0.63 12.04
C TRP A 116 4.76 -1.40 11.12
N ARG A 117 4.19 -2.19 10.20
CA ARG A 117 4.93 -3.08 9.32
C ARG A 117 4.97 -2.52 7.89
N SER A 118 6.16 -2.41 7.33
CA SER A 118 6.40 -2.29 5.88
C SER A 118 7.02 -3.58 5.38
N THR A 119 6.52 -4.15 4.28
CA THR A 119 6.99 -5.45 3.77
C THR A 119 8.27 -5.37 2.93
N THR A 120 8.82 -4.17 2.68
CA THR A 120 10.14 -4.01 2.07
C THR A 120 11.27 -4.02 3.12
N TRP A 121 11.87 -5.22 3.25
CA TRP A 121 13.16 -5.58 3.85
C TRP A 121 13.37 -5.37 5.36
N GLY A 122 13.07 -6.43 6.12
CA GLY A 122 13.63 -6.75 7.44
C GLY A 122 13.50 -8.26 7.70
N PRO A 123 14.35 -8.90 8.52
CA PRO A 123 14.36 -10.35 8.74
C PRO A 123 13.10 -10.94 9.42
N ASP A 124 12.08 -10.12 9.70
CA ASP A 124 10.91 -10.47 10.50
C ASP A 124 9.61 -10.60 9.69
N THR A 125 9.69 -10.82 8.37
CA THR A 125 8.51 -11.15 7.57
C THR A 125 8.14 -12.63 7.81
N PRO A 126 6.97 -12.96 8.42
CA PRO A 126 6.51 -14.34 8.46
C PRO A 126 6.19 -14.75 7.02
N THR A 127 7.05 -15.57 6.44
CA THR A 127 6.76 -16.27 5.19
C THR A 127 5.56 -17.17 5.41
N CYS A 128 4.41 -16.81 4.84
CA CYS A 128 3.30 -17.74 4.69
C CYS A 128 3.69 -18.72 3.58
N SER A 129 4.36 -19.81 3.96
CA SER A 129 4.68 -20.91 3.05
C SER A 129 3.40 -21.66 2.73
N THR A 130 2.87 -21.47 1.54
CA THR A 130 1.86 -22.36 0.96
C THR A 130 2.49 -23.74 0.70
N SER A 131 1.96 -24.77 1.35
CA SER A 131 2.13 -26.18 0.97
C SER A 131 0.84 -26.70 0.36
#